data_AF-A0A318P2R8-F1
#
_entry.id   AF-A0A318P2R8-F1
#
_cell.length_a   1.000
_cell.length_b   1.000
_cell.length_c   1.000
_cell.angle_alpha   90.00
_cell.angle_beta   90.00
_cell.angle_gamma   90.00
#
_symmetry.space_group_name_H-M   'P 1'
#
loop_
_entity.id
_entity.type
_entity.pdbx_description
1 polymer ?
#
loop_
_entity_poly.entity_id
_entity_poly.type
_entity_poly.pdbx_seq_one_letter_code
_entity_poly.pdbx_strand_id
1 'polypeptide(L)'
;MKVSIKSLVIFLLLSYLTLVSISGIITVTAYMSTRLLLLYKDFFAVVIPVFILILLISRNPKVTPQFQSVIVLFFAMIGFSLIYILLTMIHGRFNFFRSLVQFRLELLTFASFFCGAVLMLLSREERLDILMKLVKFYIIFAVINALFAIAESTLAGALYAVIGYDPGPQLTQFGKEYGLVLRTIQGQFRAFGLQTGPFSLSEYLFFALVLSPFVSLKNRKKFIFLITLGIVCSTSKTAIIMALLYIMFLMSRRLFSLRFSLNIVTLATFVLGMFFYVTTTNYDVYQALFPKENAIAENSILFRTMGIDSVKAAPEYSSYIGAGYAVNGNAVVGDDNSNSIPLDSMYIYMLSNYGNVGIIFLVIVATIILGILYQKVIRGGYVGVYLYWMISLLMNFVYNNPLTNYPGYLFPIILTILILSLKTTSEREPTRSHVLNKIKPRYR
;
A
#
# COMPACT_ATOMS: atom_id res chain seq x y z
N MET A 1 1.48 20.87 32.36
CA MET A 1 1.01 19.52 31.98
C MET A 1 2.21 18.75 31.40
N LYS A 2 2.77 17.72 32.08
CA LYS A 2 3.87 16.92 31.52
C LYS A 2 3.31 15.99 30.45
N VAL A 3 3.49 16.32 29.17
CA VAL A 3 3.11 15.43 28.06
C VAL A 3 4.06 14.23 28.06
N SER A 4 3.54 13.03 28.28
CA SER A 4 4.37 11.82 28.18
C SER A 4 4.79 11.59 26.72
N ILE A 5 6.04 11.19 26.47
CA ILE A 5 6.54 10.90 25.10
C ILE A 5 5.64 9.88 24.41
N LYS A 6 5.13 8.88 25.14
CA LYS A 6 4.15 7.91 24.65
C LYS A 6 2.88 8.59 24.12
N SER A 7 2.29 9.49 24.91
CA SER A 7 1.08 10.23 24.50
C SER A 7 1.33 11.08 23.25
N LEU A 8 2.52 11.69 23.16
CA LEU A 8 2.93 12.47 21.99
C LEU A 8 3.08 11.59 20.75
N VAL A 9 3.77 10.45 20.85
CA VAL A 9 3.92 9.47 19.76
C VAL A 9 2.55 9.00 19.27
N ILE A 10 1.65 8.65 20.19
CA ILE A 10 0.28 8.24 19.84
C ILE A 10 -0.44 9.36 19.11
N PHE A 11 -0.40 10.58 19.63
CA PHE A 11 -1.03 11.73 19.00
C PHE A 11 -0.50 11.93 17.56
N LEU A 12 0.82 11.97 17.37
CA LEU A 12 1.44 12.17 16.06
C LEU A 12 1.04 11.07 15.06
N LEU A 13 1.08 9.80 15.46
CA LEU A 13 0.71 8.70 14.57
C LEU A 13 -0.79 8.67 14.25
N LEU A 14 -1.65 9.04 15.20
CA LEU A 14 -3.10 9.14 14.97
C LEU A 14 -3.46 10.34 14.10
N SER A 15 -2.76 11.47 14.26
CA SER A 15 -2.86 12.60 13.34
C SER A 15 -2.44 12.19 11.94
N TYR A 16 -1.32 11.46 11.80
CA TYR A 16 -0.89 10.98 10.49
C TYR A 16 -1.93 10.06 9.86
N LEU A 17 -2.42 9.08 10.63
CA LEU A 17 -3.42 8.12 10.16
C LEU A 17 -4.71 8.83 9.74
N THR A 18 -5.15 9.85 10.49
CA THR A 18 -6.29 10.68 10.11
C THR A 18 -6.03 11.33 8.76
N LEU A 19 -4.92 12.03 8.59
CA LEU A 19 -4.61 12.76 7.35
C LEU A 19 -4.41 11.81 6.14
N VAL A 20 -3.88 10.62 6.38
CA VAL A 20 -3.84 9.52 5.42
C VAL A 20 -5.25 9.06 5.04
N SER A 21 -6.12 8.90 6.04
CA SER A 21 -7.49 8.41 5.88
C SER A 21 -8.42 9.39 5.15
N ILE A 22 -8.06 10.67 5.13
CA ILE A 22 -8.76 11.78 4.45
C ILE A 22 -7.92 12.47 3.36
N SER A 23 -6.95 11.76 2.78
CA SER A 23 -6.00 12.31 1.81
C SER A 23 -6.66 12.99 0.60
N GLY A 24 -7.82 12.52 0.16
CA GLY A 24 -8.59 13.14 -0.92
C GLY A 24 -9.05 14.56 -0.56
N ILE A 25 -9.63 14.72 0.63
CA ILE A 25 -10.06 16.04 1.15
C ILE A 25 -8.87 16.98 1.26
N ILE A 26 -7.76 16.53 1.87
CA ILE A 26 -6.57 17.37 2.04
C ILE A 26 -6.03 17.83 0.70
N THR A 27 -6.02 16.94 -0.29
CA THR A 27 -5.53 17.28 -1.63
C THR A 27 -6.40 18.39 -2.23
N VAL A 28 -7.73 18.24 -2.22
CA VAL A 28 -8.65 19.27 -2.71
C VAL A 28 -8.46 20.60 -1.97
N THR A 29 -8.43 20.57 -0.63
CA THR A 29 -8.19 21.77 0.19
C THR A 29 -6.86 22.43 -0.14
N ALA A 30 -5.80 21.66 -0.37
CA ALA A 30 -4.48 22.20 -0.71
C ALA A 30 -4.46 22.89 -2.08
N TYR A 31 -5.19 22.36 -3.06
CA TYR A 31 -5.34 23.02 -4.37
C TYR A 31 -6.22 24.27 -4.32
N MET A 32 -7.22 24.31 -3.42
CA MET A 32 -8.07 25.49 -3.22
C MET A 32 -7.44 26.59 -2.36
N SER A 33 -6.40 26.27 -1.57
CA SER A 33 -5.76 27.21 -0.65
C SER A 33 -4.27 27.34 -0.91
N THR A 34 -3.45 26.46 -0.32
CA THR A 34 -2.00 26.45 -0.48
C THR A 34 -1.47 25.05 -0.70
N ARG A 35 -0.69 24.88 -1.78
CA ARG A 35 -0.02 23.61 -2.12
C ARG A 35 0.99 23.18 -1.05
N LEU A 36 1.41 24.08 -0.15
CA LEU A 36 2.24 23.75 1.02
C LEU A 36 1.57 22.70 1.92
N LEU A 37 0.24 22.65 1.95
CA LEU A 37 -0.48 21.63 2.71
C LEU A 37 -0.14 20.21 2.24
N LEU A 38 0.22 20.00 0.97
CA LEU A 38 0.61 18.68 0.43
C LEU A 38 1.94 18.17 1.02
N LEU A 39 2.77 19.04 1.61
CA LEU A 39 4.01 18.67 2.29
C LEU A 39 3.78 17.93 3.61
N TYR A 40 2.53 17.83 4.08
CA TYR A 40 2.20 17.02 5.25
C TYR A 40 2.70 15.58 5.11
N LYS A 41 2.66 15.03 3.90
CA LYS A 41 3.12 13.66 3.62
C LYS A 41 4.60 13.51 3.99
N ASP A 42 5.43 14.46 3.58
CA ASP A 42 6.88 14.46 3.84
C ASP A 42 7.16 14.72 5.33
N PHE A 43 6.43 15.66 5.94
CA PHE A 43 6.55 15.96 7.36
C PHE A 43 6.25 14.73 8.23
N PHE A 44 5.17 14.01 7.95
CA PHE A 44 4.80 12.84 8.73
C PHE A 44 5.62 11.59 8.41
N ALA A 45 6.08 11.43 7.17
CA ALA A 45 6.93 10.31 6.80
C ALA A 45 8.36 10.48 7.34
N VAL A 46 8.95 11.68 7.25
CA VAL A 46 10.38 11.87 7.56
C VAL A 46 10.58 12.57 8.90
N VAL A 47 9.97 13.76 9.08
CA VAL A 47 10.27 14.62 10.23
C VAL A 47 9.79 13.98 11.53
N ILE A 48 8.60 13.38 11.54
CA ILE A 48 8.03 12.79 12.76
C ILE A 48 8.81 11.57 13.26
N PRO A 49 9.15 10.57 12.43
CA PRO A 49 9.97 9.46 12.90
C PRO A 49 11.36 9.89 13.40
N VAL A 50 12.00 10.87 12.76
CA VAL A 50 13.28 11.43 13.23
C VAL A 50 13.09 12.12 14.58
N PHE A 51 12.05 12.94 14.73
CA PHE A 51 11.74 13.60 15.98
C PHE A 51 11.46 12.60 17.11
N ILE A 52 10.67 11.55 16.84
CA ILE A 52 10.42 10.47 17.79
C ILE A 52 11.72 9.76 18.15
N LEU A 53 12.60 9.48 17.18
CA LEU A 53 13.89 8.85 17.43
C LEU A 53 14.74 9.70 18.39
N ILE A 54 14.86 11.01 18.16
CA ILE A 54 15.59 11.93 19.03
C ILE A 54 15.04 11.88 20.46
N LEU A 55 13.71 11.93 20.61
CA LEU A 55 13.06 11.82 21.91
C LEU A 55 13.34 10.48 22.59
N LEU A 56 13.40 9.37 21.84
CA LEU A 56 13.65 8.04 22.39
C LEU A 56 15.11 7.81 22.74
N ILE A 57 16.07 8.35 21.98
CA ILE A 57 17.52 8.24 22.28
C ILE A 57 17.81 8.79 23.68
N SER A 58 17.14 9.88 24.09
CA SER A 58 17.29 10.45 25.44
C SER A 58 16.95 9.47 26.58
N ARG A 59 16.25 8.37 26.28
CA ARG A 59 15.86 7.32 27.24
C ARG A 59 16.81 6.12 27.28
N ASN A 60 17.89 6.12 26.49
CA ASN A 60 18.79 4.97 26.32
C ASN A 60 18.03 3.64 26.05
N PRO A 61 17.26 3.55 24.95
CA PRO A 61 16.39 2.42 24.70
C PRO A 61 17.19 1.17 24.37
N LYS A 62 16.66 -0.01 24.74
CA LYS A 62 17.29 -1.29 24.41
C LYS A 62 17.15 -1.58 22.92
N VAL A 63 18.27 -1.60 22.21
CA VAL A 63 18.33 -2.00 20.80
C VAL A 63 18.16 -3.53 20.70
N THR A 64 17.18 -3.97 19.91
CA THR A 64 16.91 -5.40 19.69
C THR A 64 17.45 -5.85 18.33
N PRO A 65 17.76 -7.15 18.13
CA PRO A 65 18.16 -7.65 16.81
C PRO A 65 17.10 -7.39 15.73
N GLN A 66 15.82 -7.44 16.10
CA GLN A 66 14.73 -7.14 15.17
C GLN A 66 14.73 -5.67 14.72
N PHE A 67 15.04 -4.72 15.62
CA PHE A 67 15.23 -3.32 15.27
C PHE A 67 16.38 -3.17 14.26
N GLN A 68 17.52 -3.82 14.54
CA GLN A 68 18.69 -3.78 13.65
C GLN A 68 18.34 -4.30 12.26
N SER A 69 17.63 -5.43 12.16
CA SER A 69 17.22 -5.97 10.86
C SER A 69 16.33 -5.01 10.05
N VAL A 70 15.37 -4.34 10.70
CA VAL A 70 14.47 -3.39 10.00
C VAL A 70 15.23 -2.13 9.58
N ILE A 71 16.13 -1.61 10.42
CA ILE A 71 16.97 -0.46 10.09
C ILE A 71 17.95 -0.78 8.96
N VAL A 72 18.58 -1.96 8.97
CA VAL A 72 19.45 -2.40 7.88
C VAL A 72 18.66 -2.50 6.58
N LEU A 73 17.44 -3.06 6.61
CA LEU A 73 16.57 -3.10 5.42
C LEU A 73 16.24 -1.68 4.91
N PHE A 74 15.92 -0.75 5.82
CA PHE A 74 15.68 0.66 5.47
C PHE A 74 16.88 1.30 4.75
N PHE A 75 18.08 1.19 5.32
CA PHE A 75 19.28 1.72 4.69
C PHE A 75 19.66 0.98 3.40
N ALA A 76 19.41 -0.32 3.32
CA ALA A 76 19.64 -1.09 2.09
C ALA A 76 18.73 -0.63 0.95
N MET A 77 17.45 -0.30 1.22
CA MET A 77 16.54 0.25 0.21
C MET A 77 16.99 1.64 -0.26
N ILE A 78 17.43 2.51 0.65
CA ILE A 78 18.00 3.82 0.29
C ILE A 78 19.26 3.63 -0.55
N GLY A 79 20.19 2.78 -0.09
CA GLY A 79 21.41 2.46 -0.81
C GLY A 79 21.14 1.93 -2.21
N PHE A 80 20.13 1.06 -2.36
CA PHE A 80 19.70 0.54 -3.65
C PHE A 80 19.24 1.66 -4.60
N SER A 81 18.33 2.55 -4.18
CA SER A 81 17.91 3.69 -5.01
C SER A 81 19.09 4.62 -5.36
N LEU A 82 19.98 4.90 -4.40
CA LEU A 82 21.15 5.74 -4.62
C LEU A 82 22.15 5.13 -5.61
N ILE A 83 22.36 3.81 -5.57
CA ILE A 83 23.19 3.10 -6.56
C ILE A 83 22.60 3.27 -7.96
N TYR A 84 21.28 3.17 -8.13
CA TYR A 84 20.65 3.37 -9.44
C TYR A 84 20.70 4.81 -9.92
N ILE A 85 20.59 5.79 -9.02
CA ILE A 85 20.83 7.20 -9.34
C ILE A 85 22.27 7.38 -9.84
N LEU A 86 23.26 6.82 -9.14
CA LEU A 86 24.67 6.87 -9.55
C LEU A 86 24.90 6.18 -10.90
N LEU A 87 24.33 5.00 -11.12
CA LEU A 87 24.41 4.31 -12.42
C LEU A 87 23.80 5.16 -13.53
N THR A 88 22.67 5.82 -13.27
CA THR A 88 22.00 6.70 -14.23
C THR A 88 22.87 7.93 -14.54
N MET A 89 23.59 8.48 -13.56
CA MET A 89 24.60 9.54 -13.77
C MET A 89 25.76 9.08 -14.65
N ILE A 90 26.33 7.90 -14.36
CA ILE A 90 27.47 7.35 -15.11
C ILE A 90 27.11 7.11 -16.58
N HIS A 91 25.87 6.69 -16.86
CA HIS A 91 25.41 6.43 -18.23
C HIS A 91 24.86 7.69 -18.94
N GLY A 92 25.02 8.89 -18.36
CA GLY A 92 24.62 10.16 -18.99
C GLY A 92 23.11 10.40 -19.09
N ARG A 93 22.30 9.72 -18.26
CA ARG A 93 20.83 9.74 -18.31
C ARG A 93 20.18 10.45 -17.12
N PHE A 94 20.98 11.21 -16.37
CA PHE A 94 20.55 11.79 -15.10
C PHE A 94 19.85 13.13 -15.27
N ASN A 95 18.64 13.22 -14.74
CA ASN A 95 17.94 14.48 -14.51
C ASN A 95 17.78 14.71 -13.00
N PHE A 96 18.37 15.78 -12.48
CA PHE A 96 18.39 16.08 -11.06
C PHE A 96 16.99 16.24 -10.45
N PHE A 97 16.12 17.05 -11.08
CA PHE A 97 14.79 17.33 -10.56
C PHE A 97 13.89 16.09 -10.62
N ARG A 98 13.91 15.34 -11.73
CA ARG A 98 13.13 14.09 -11.83
C ARG A 98 13.60 13.05 -10.81
N SER A 99 14.91 12.91 -10.64
CA SER A 99 15.49 12.01 -9.64
C SER A 99 15.10 12.40 -8.22
N LEU A 100 15.11 13.69 -7.88
CA LEU A 100 14.69 14.18 -6.57
C LEU A 100 13.22 13.87 -6.30
N VAL A 101 12.33 14.11 -7.28
CA VAL A 101 10.89 13.84 -7.14
C VAL A 101 10.62 12.35 -6.97
N GLN A 102 11.26 11.49 -7.79
CA GLN A 102 11.09 10.05 -7.66
C GLN A 102 11.65 9.52 -6.34
N PHE A 103 12.84 9.96 -5.94
CA PHE A 103 13.45 9.56 -4.68
C PHE A 103 12.58 9.96 -3.49
N ARG A 104 11.99 11.16 -3.53
CA ARG A 104 11.02 11.61 -2.53
C ARG A 104 9.81 10.67 -2.45
N LEU A 105 9.25 10.22 -3.57
CA LEU A 105 8.11 9.30 -3.59
C LEU A 105 8.46 7.94 -2.97
N GLU A 106 9.62 7.37 -3.33
CA GLU A 106 10.10 6.12 -2.75
C GLU A 106 10.40 6.25 -1.25
N LEU A 107 10.98 7.39 -0.86
CA LEU A 107 11.33 7.69 0.51
C LEU A 107 10.09 7.69 1.42
N LEU A 108 8.91 8.07 0.94
CA LEU A 108 7.67 7.96 1.73
C LEU A 108 7.42 6.50 2.16
N THR A 109 7.58 5.55 1.26
CA THR A 109 7.42 4.12 1.57
C THR A 109 8.56 3.61 2.44
N PHE A 110 9.81 3.94 2.14
CA PHE A 110 10.97 3.54 2.95
C PHE A 110 10.87 4.08 4.38
N ALA A 111 10.40 5.31 4.53
CA ALA A 111 10.19 5.96 5.81
C ALA A 111 9.18 5.22 6.70
N SER A 112 8.28 4.40 6.14
CA SER A 112 7.40 3.56 6.96
C SER A 112 8.13 2.42 7.66
N PHE A 113 9.18 1.87 7.03
CA PHE A 113 10.08 0.92 7.69
C PHE A 113 10.87 1.59 8.80
N PHE A 114 11.37 2.80 8.55
CA PHE A 114 12.06 3.61 9.56
C PHE A 114 11.15 3.94 10.73
N CYS A 115 9.94 4.43 10.49
CA CYS A 115 8.92 4.69 11.51
C CYS A 115 8.62 3.43 12.33
N GLY A 116 8.35 2.31 11.66
CA GLY A 116 8.14 1.01 12.32
C GLY A 116 9.32 0.61 13.21
N ALA A 117 10.55 0.77 12.72
CA ALA A 117 11.76 0.48 13.49
C ALA A 117 11.90 1.40 14.71
N VAL A 118 11.74 2.72 14.57
CA VAL A 118 11.79 3.67 15.69
C VAL A 118 10.80 3.27 16.78
N LEU A 119 9.58 2.85 16.42
CA LEU A 119 8.60 2.38 17.39
C LEU A 119 9.02 1.09 18.11
N MET A 120 9.95 0.30 17.58
CA MET A 120 10.49 -0.90 18.25
C MET A 120 11.37 -0.57 19.46
N LEU A 121 11.87 0.67 19.56
CA LEU A 121 12.66 1.15 20.69
C LEU A 121 11.80 1.38 21.95
N LEU A 122 10.47 1.44 21.80
CA LEU A 122 9.53 1.56 22.90
C LEU A 122 9.39 0.22 23.66
N SER A 123 8.98 0.34 24.92
CA SER A 123 8.66 -0.85 25.73
C SER A 123 7.56 -1.68 25.08
N ARG A 124 7.52 -2.98 25.38
CA ARG A 124 6.51 -3.89 24.82
C ARG A 124 5.08 -3.41 25.12
N GLU A 125 4.85 -2.89 26.31
CA GLU A 125 3.52 -2.39 26.74
C GLU A 125 3.12 -1.12 25.98
N GLU A 126 4.06 -0.18 25.79
CA GLU A 126 3.83 1.01 24.97
C GLU A 126 3.50 0.64 23.53
N ARG A 127 4.26 -0.28 22.93
CA ARG A 127 4.02 -0.78 21.56
C ARG A 127 2.66 -1.43 21.42
N LEU A 128 2.23 -2.22 22.40
CA LEU A 128 0.92 -2.86 22.39
C LEU A 128 -0.20 -1.82 22.46
N ASP A 129 -0.09 -0.82 23.35
CA ASP A 129 -1.08 0.25 23.45
C ASP A 129 -1.17 1.08 22.16
N ILE A 130 -0.01 1.44 21.58
CA ILE A 130 0.06 2.14 20.28
C ILE A 130 -0.62 1.29 19.20
N LEU A 131 -0.25 0.01 19.06
CA LEU A 131 -0.84 -0.89 18.07
C LEU A 131 -2.36 -0.93 18.19
N MET A 132 -2.89 -1.14 19.40
CA MET A 132 -4.34 -1.25 19.62
C MET A 132 -5.07 0.05 19.28
N LYS A 133 -4.48 1.22 19.60
CA LYS A 133 -5.05 2.53 19.25
C LYS A 133 -5.04 2.77 17.75
N LEU A 134 -3.93 2.47 17.07
CA LEU A 134 -3.81 2.60 15.62
C LEU A 134 -4.80 1.68 14.91
N VAL A 135 -4.88 0.40 15.28
CA VAL A 135 -5.83 -0.56 14.68
C VAL A 135 -7.28 -0.10 14.90
N LYS A 136 -7.62 0.37 16.10
CA LYS A 136 -8.96 0.90 16.40
C LYS A 136 -9.30 2.09 15.50
N PHE A 137 -8.39 3.06 15.38
CA PHE A 137 -8.59 4.23 14.52
C PHE A 137 -8.67 3.84 13.04
N TYR A 138 -7.80 2.94 12.59
CA TYR A 138 -7.81 2.45 11.22
C TYR A 138 -9.16 1.82 10.86
N ILE A 139 -9.70 0.96 11.75
CA ILE A 139 -11.02 0.34 11.60
C ILE A 139 -12.14 1.38 11.54
N ILE A 140 -12.10 2.42 12.38
CA ILE A 140 -13.10 3.50 12.35
C ILE A 140 -13.06 4.21 11.00
N PHE A 141 -11.89 4.66 10.56
CA PHE A 141 -11.74 5.34 9.28
C PHE A 141 -12.05 4.44 8.09
N ALA A 142 -11.82 3.13 8.18
CA ALA A 142 -12.21 2.17 7.16
C ALA A 142 -13.72 2.04 7.04
N VAL A 143 -14.44 2.03 8.16
CA VAL A 143 -15.91 2.08 8.15
C VAL A 143 -16.41 3.36 7.49
N ILE A 144 -15.83 4.52 7.85
CA ILE A 144 -16.20 5.81 7.24
C ILE A 144 -15.92 5.77 5.73
N ASN A 145 -14.71 5.37 5.32
CA ASN A 145 -14.34 5.25 3.91
C ASN A 145 -15.24 4.29 3.13
N ALA A 146 -15.64 3.15 3.72
CA ALA A 146 -16.56 2.22 3.09
C ALA A 146 -17.97 2.81 2.92
N LEU A 147 -18.47 3.56 3.92
CA LEU A 147 -19.76 4.24 3.82
C LEU A 147 -19.75 5.31 2.73
N PHE A 148 -18.67 6.10 2.62
CA PHE A 148 -18.51 7.04 1.52
C PHE A 148 -18.48 6.31 0.17
N ALA A 149 -17.67 5.25 0.03
CA ALA A 149 -17.63 4.47 -1.20
C ALA A 149 -19.01 3.91 -1.63
N ILE A 150 -19.83 3.51 -0.66
CA ILE A 150 -21.20 3.03 -0.90
C ILE A 150 -22.13 4.20 -1.25
N ALA A 151 -22.09 5.29 -0.50
CA ALA A 151 -22.93 6.46 -0.75
C ALA A 151 -22.63 7.06 -2.14
N GLU A 152 -21.36 7.15 -2.52
CA GLU A 152 -20.95 7.56 -3.86
C GLU A 152 -21.40 6.58 -4.94
N SER A 153 -21.52 5.29 -4.61
CA SER A 153 -22.04 4.28 -5.55
C SER A 153 -23.48 4.49 -5.94
N THR A 154 -24.28 5.01 -5.01
CA THR A 154 -25.74 5.00 -5.11
C THR A 154 -26.34 6.39 -5.18
N LEU A 155 -25.65 7.41 -4.67
CA LEU A 155 -26.14 8.77 -4.45
C LEU A 155 -25.14 9.84 -4.93
N ALA A 156 -24.28 9.52 -5.91
CA ALA A 156 -23.25 10.43 -6.42
C ALA A 156 -23.79 11.84 -6.74
N GLY A 157 -24.88 11.94 -7.49
CA GLY A 157 -25.47 13.24 -7.87
C GLY A 157 -25.91 14.09 -6.67
N ALA A 158 -26.50 13.47 -5.64
CA ALA A 158 -26.90 14.17 -4.43
C ALA A 158 -25.69 14.61 -3.59
N LEU A 159 -24.65 13.77 -3.50
CA LEU A 159 -23.40 14.12 -2.82
C LEU A 159 -22.72 15.32 -3.49
N TYR A 160 -22.65 15.34 -4.82
CA TYR A 160 -22.03 16.43 -5.56
C TYR A 160 -22.84 17.73 -5.49
N ALA A 161 -24.17 17.64 -5.54
CA ALA A 161 -25.06 18.80 -5.36
C ALA A 161 -24.89 19.47 -3.98
N VAL A 162 -24.71 18.70 -2.90
CA VAL A 162 -24.49 19.24 -1.54
C VAL A 162 -23.18 20.02 -1.43
N ILE A 163 -22.17 19.66 -2.23
CA ILE A 163 -20.86 20.34 -2.27
C ILE A 163 -20.90 21.53 -3.25
N GLY A 164 -22.05 21.80 -3.87
CA GLY A 164 -22.24 22.89 -4.84
C GLY A 164 -21.62 22.62 -6.21
N TYR A 165 -21.43 21.35 -6.57
CA TYR A 165 -20.81 20.95 -7.83
C TYR A 165 -21.80 20.21 -8.73
N ASP A 166 -22.02 20.71 -9.96
CA ASP A 166 -22.84 20.05 -10.97
C ASP A 166 -22.00 19.00 -11.73
N PRO A 167 -22.27 17.69 -11.56
CA PRO A 167 -21.41 16.61 -12.03
C PRO A 167 -21.46 16.34 -13.55
N GLY A 168 -21.63 17.38 -14.37
CA GLY A 168 -21.55 17.28 -15.83
C GLY A 168 -20.19 16.76 -16.34
N PRO A 169 -19.88 16.91 -17.66
CA PRO A 169 -18.59 16.49 -18.25
C PRO A 169 -17.33 17.09 -17.58
N GLN A 170 -17.50 18.02 -16.63
CA GLN A 170 -16.48 18.69 -15.85
C GLN A 170 -15.90 17.87 -14.68
N LEU A 171 -16.49 16.72 -14.28
CA LEU A 171 -15.96 15.92 -13.16
C LEU A 171 -14.54 15.38 -13.40
N THR A 172 -14.22 14.92 -14.61
CA THR A 172 -12.86 14.47 -14.94
C THR A 172 -11.88 15.64 -14.94
N GLN A 173 -12.35 16.81 -15.35
CA GLN A 173 -11.59 18.04 -15.30
C GLN A 173 -11.34 18.47 -13.86
N PHE A 174 -12.34 18.39 -12.97
CA PHE A 174 -12.18 18.59 -11.54
C PHE A 174 -11.14 17.63 -10.94
N GLY A 175 -11.23 16.34 -11.26
CA GLY A 175 -10.21 15.37 -10.84
C GLY A 175 -8.79 15.81 -11.21
N LYS A 176 -8.60 16.21 -12.47
CA LYS A 176 -7.31 16.72 -12.96
C LYS A 176 -6.89 18.03 -12.29
N GLU A 177 -7.81 18.97 -12.10
CA GLU A 177 -7.57 20.28 -11.49
C GLU A 177 -7.15 20.17 -10.02
N TYR A 178 -7.76 19.25 -9.27
CA TYR A 178 -7.57 19.09 -7.83
C TYR A 178 -6.71 17.87 -7.46
N GLY A 179 -5.99 17.28 -8.41
CA GLY A 179 -5.03 16.20 -8.16
C GLY A 179 -5.68 14.88 -7.68
N LEU A 180 -6.93 14.64 -8.05
CA LEU A 180 -7.65 13.40 -7.77
C LEU A 180 -7.67 12.49 -9.01
N VAL A 181 -7.38 11.22 -8.82
CA VAL A 181 -7.49 10.23 -9.89
C VAL A 181 -8.91 9.70 -9.91
N LEU A 182 -9.74 10.34 -10.73
CA LEU A 182 -11.12 9.91 -10.97
C LEU A 182 -11.12 9.02 -12.21
N ARG A 183 -11.38 7.72 -12.03
CA ARG A 183 -11.45 6.82 -13.18
C ARG A 183 -12.84 6.85 -13.77
N THR A 184 -12.89 7.19 -15.04
CA THR A 184 -14.03 6.99 -15.94
C THR A 184 -14.07 5.53 -16.38
N ILE A 185 -15.24 4.94 -16.63
CA ILE A 185 -15.31 3.66 -17.36
C ILE A 185 -16.52 3.69 -18.29
N GLN A 186 -16.33 3.77 -19.62
CA GLN A 186 -17.45 3.96 -20.57
C GLN A 186 -18.49 5.04 -20.14
N GLY A 187 -18.11 6.03 -19.31
CA GLY A 187 -19.06 7.01 -18.74
C GLY A 187 -19.70 6.68 -17.38
N GLN A 188 -19.31 5.63 -16.65
CA GLN A 188 -19.70 5.49 -15.24
C GLN A 188 -18.60 5.99 -14.29
N PHE A 189 -18.94 7.05 -13.57
CA PHE A 189 -18.07 7.90 -12.74
C PHE A 189 -17.67 7.23 -11.42
N ARG A 190 -16.39 7.33 -11.02
CA ARG A 190 -15.97 7.45 -9.60
C ARG A 190 -14.65 8.22 -9.42
N ALA A 191 -14.67 9.30 -8.63
CA ALA A 191 -14.51 9.22 -7.17
C ALA A 191 -14.69 10.63 -6.51
N PHE A 192 -15.15 10.61 -5.26
CA PHE A 192 -14.88 11.50 -4.15
C PHE A 192 -15.02 10.72 -2.83
N GLY A 193 -14.18 9.70 -2.68
CA GLY A 193 -13.95 9.09 -1.38
C GLY A 193 -13.04 9.99 -0.54
N LEU A 194 -12.80 9.63 0.71
CA LEU A 194 -11.83 10.34 1.55
C LEU A 194 -10.37 10.14 1.06
N GLN A 195 -10.13 9.47 -0.07
CA GLN A 195 -8.81 9.12 -0.60
C GLN A 195 -8.57 9.72 -1.99
N THR A 196 -7.30 9.89 -2.36
CA THR A 196 -6.86 10.49 -3.65
C THR A 196 -7.23 9.70 -4.91
N GLY A 197 -7.69 8.45 -4.77
CA GLY A 197 -8.14 7.64 -5.89
C GLY A 197 -8.71 6.27 -5.48
N PRO A 198 -9.35 5.56 -6.43
CA PRO A 198 -10.01 4.29 -6.17
C PRO A 198 -9.04 3.17 -5.77
N PHE A 199 -7.80 3.15 -6.29
CA PHE A 199 -6.80 2.15 -5.93
C PHE A 199 -6.38 2.27 -4.47
N SER A 200 -5.98 3.47 -4.04
CA SER A 200 -5.64 3.78 -2.66
C SER A 200 -6.78 3.46 -1.69
N LEU A 201 -8.03 3.81 -2.03
CA LEU A 201 -9.20 3.48 -1.23
C LEU A 201 -9.40 1.96 -1.11
N SER A 202 -9.40 1.27 -2.25
CA SER A 202 -9.68 -0.16 -2.31
C SER A 202 -8.64 -0.99 -1.56
N GLU A 203 -7.38 -0.57 -1.62
CA GLU A 203 -6.28 -1.17 -0.86
C GLU A 203 -6.39 -0.88 0.65
N TYR A 204 -6.71 0.37 1.01
CA TYR A 204 -6.96 0.77 2.39
C TYR A 204 -8.07 -0.08 3.03
N LEU A 205 -9.17 -0.30 2.30
CA LEU A 205 -10.28 -1.16 2.71
C LEU A 205 -9.89 -2.64 2.75
N PHE A 206 -9.09 -3.14 1.81
CA PHE A 206 -8.59 -4.52 1.85
C PHE A 206 -7.73 -4.78 3.09
N PHE A 207 -6.83 -3.86 3.46
CA PHE A 207 -6.08 -3.99 4.70
C PHE A 207 -6.99 -3.95 5.94
N ALA A 208 -8.03 -3.11 5.94
CA ALA A 208 -9.04 -3.11 7.00
C ALA A 208 -9.77 -4.46 7.12
N LEU A 209 -10.09 -5.10 6.00
CA LEU A 209 -10.72 -6.42 5.95
C LEU A 209 -9.82 -7.46 6.62
N VAL A 210 -8.51 -7.40 6.37
CA VAL A 210 -7.51 -8.26 7.03
C VAL A 210 -7.51 -8.03 8.54
N LEU A 211 -7.67 -6.78 9.01
CA LEU A 211 -7.79 -6.40 10.42
C LEU A 211 -9.13 -6.76 11.08
N SER A 212 -10.10 -7.33 10.35
CA SER A 212 -11.40 -7.78 10.90
C SER A 212 -11.32 -8.61 12.19
N PRO A 213 -10.27 -9.41 12.47
CA PRO A 213 -10.21 -10.15 13.72
C PRO A 213 -10.03 -9.28 14.98
N PHE A 214 -9.60 -8.02 14.84
CA PHE A 214 -9.53 -7.03 15.92
C PHE A 214 -10.89 -6.36 16.21
N VAL A 215 -11.90 -6.61 15.38
CA VAL A 215 -13.29 -6.20 15.63
C VAL A 215 -13.95 -7.19 16.59
N SER A 216 -14.81 -6.67 17.47
CA SER A 216 -15.59 -7.48 18.41
C SER A 216 -16.40 -8.56 17.69
N LEU A 217 -16.51 -9.76 18.29
CA LEU A 217 -17.20 -10.90 17.69
C LEU A 217 -18.64 -10.56 17.25
N LYS A 218 -19.36 -9.77 18.05
CA LYS A 218 -20.72 -9.28 17.77
C LYS A 218 -20.81 -8.50 16.45
N ASN A 219 -19.82 -7.65 16.17
CA ASN A 219 -19.84 -6.73 15.03
C ASN A 219 -19.00 -7.22 13.85
N ARG A 220 -18.18 -8.27 14.03
CA ARG A 220 -17.21 -8.71 13.02
C ARG A 220 -17.85 -9.08 11.68
N LYS A 221 -18.96 -9.83 11.69
CA LYS A 221 -19.66 -10.21 10.44
C LYS A 221 -20.21 -8.97 9.71
N LYS A 222 -20.81 -8.03 10.45
CA LYS A 222 -21.29 -6.75 9.92
C LYS A 222 -20.16 -5.92 9.32
N PHE A 223 -19.02 -5.87 10.02
CA PHE A 223 -17.81 -5.19 9.55
C PHE A 223 -17.27 -5.83 8.25
N ILE A 224 -17.09 -7.15 8.22
CA ILE A 224 -16.63 -7.86 7.01
C ILE A 224 -17.56 -7.59 5.83
N PHE A 225 -18.88 -7.66 6.03
CA PHE A 225 -19.87 -7.36 5.00
C PHE A 225 -19.75 -5.92 4.50
N LEU A 226 -19.75 -4.94 5.41
CA LEU A 226 -19.67 -3.52 5.07
C LEU A 226 -18.39 -3.18 4.30
N ILE A 227 -17.24 -3.67 4.76
CA ILE A 227 -15.95 -3.41 4.10
C ILE A 227 -15.91 -4.09 2.73
N THR A 228 -16.41 -5.32 2.60
CA THR A 228 -16.48 -6.01 1.30
C THR A 228 -17.39 -5.27 0.33
N LEU A 229 -18.55 -4.78 0.80
CA LEU A 229 -19.46 -3.97 0.00
C LEU A 229 -18.78 -2.66 -0.44
N GLY A 230 -18.05 -1.98 0.46
CA GLY A 230 -17.24 -0.81 0.11
C GLY A 230 -16.17 -1.10 -0.95
N ILE A 231 -15.51 -2.26 -0.90
CA ILE A 231 -14.54 -2.70 -1.92
C ILE A 231 -15.24 -2.93 -3.27
N VAL A 232 -16.39 -3.62 -3.30
CA VAL A 232 -17.16 -3.84 -4.53
C VAL A 232 -17.61 -2.50 -5.12
N CYS A 233 -18.14 -1.61 -4.27
CA CYS A 233 -18.49 -0.27 -4.66
C CYS A 233 -17.26 0.50 -5.18
N SER A 234 -16.04 0.33 -4.65
CA SER A 234 -14.87 1.03 -5.21
C SER A 234 -14.54 0.74 -6.69
N THR A 235 -15.22 -0.23 -7.33
CA THR A 235 -15.05 -0.70 -8.72
C THR A 235 -13.66 -1.23 -9.07
N SER A 236 -12.75 -1.30 -8.09
CA SER A 236 -11.41 -1.86 -8.22
C SER A 236 -11.47 -3.39 -8.34
N LYS A 237 -11.43 -3.90 -9.59
CA LYS A 237 -11.39 -5.34 -9.90
C LYS A 237 -10.27 -6.06 -9.13
N THR A 238 -9.08 -5.45 -9.06
CA THR A 238 -7.94 -5.99 -8.31
C THR A 238 -8.30 -6.17 -6.83
N ALA A 239 -8.91 -5.17 -6.18
CA ALA A 239 -9.27 -5.27 -4.77
C ALA A 239 -10.42 -6.24 -4.49
N ILE A 240 -11.36 -6.37 -5.43
CA ILE A 240 -12.40 -7.41 -5.35
C ILE A 240 -11.75 -8.80 -5.33
N ILE A 241 -10.80 -9.07 -6.24
CA ILE A 241 -10.06 -10.34 -6.25
C ILE A 241 -9.27 -10.55 -4.94
N MET A 242 -8.59 -9.51 -4.45
CA MET A 242 -7.88 -9.56 -3.16
C MET A 242 -8.83 -9.93 -2.00
N ALA A 243 -10.01 -9.30 -1.94
CA ALA A 243 -11.03 -9.58 -0.93
C ALA A 243 -11.57 -11.01 -1.04
N LEU A 244 -11.82 -11.51 -2.25
CA LEU A 244 -12.26 -12.88 -2.50
C LEU A 244 -11.24 -13.91 -2.02
N LEU A 245 -9.95 -13.71 -2.29
CA LEU A 245 -8.87 -14.58 -1.80
C LEU A 245 -8.82 -14.61 -0.26
N TYR A 246 -9.00 -13.47 0.40
CA TYR A 246 -9.07 -13.42 1.86
C TYR A 246 -10.36 -14.05 2.42
N ILE A 247 -11.50 -13.87 1.77
CA ILE A 247 -12.76 -14.55 2.14
C ILE A 247 -12.62 -16.07 1.98
N MET A 248 -11.96 -16.53 0.91
CA MET A 248 -11.63 -17.94 0.70
C MET A 248 -10.77 -18.48 1.85
N PHE A 249 -9.81 -17.70 2.37
CA PHE A 249 -9.09 -18.05 3.59
C PHE A 249 -10.04 -18.20 4.79
N LEU A 250 -10.93 -17.22 5.02
CA LEU A 250 -11.88 -17.27 6.14
C LEU A 250 -12.82 -18.47 6.05
N MET A 251 -13.28 -18.83 4.84
CA MET A 251 -14.13 -19.98 4.60
C MET A 251 -13.38 -21.30 4.78
N SER A 252 -12.21 -21.45 4.14
CA SER A 252 -11.39 -22.65 4.28
C SER A 252 -10.96 -22.88 5.72
N ARG A 253 -10.75 -21.82 6.51
CA ARG A 253 -10.38 -21.95 7.93
C ARG A 253 -11.48 -22.57 8.79
N ARG A 254 -12.74 -22.50 8.36
CA ARG A 254 -13.87 -23.16 9.06
C ARG A 254 -13.82 -24.67 8.93
N LEU A 255 -13.29 -25.17 7.81
CA LEU A 255 -13.31 -26.60 7.47
C LEU A 255 -11.95 -27.28 7.69
N PHE A 256 -10.86 -26.54 7.52
CA PHE A 256 -9.51 -27.11 7.47
C PHE A 256 -8.55 -26.52 8.51
N SER A 257 -7.38 -27.16 8.65
CA SER A 257 -6.30 -26.70 9.50
C SER A 257 -5.71 -25.37 9.00
N LEU A 258 -5.11 -24.58 9.90
CA LEU A 258 -4.50 -23.29 9.55
C LEU A 258 -3.48 -23.43 8.40
N ARG A 259 -2.61 -24.45 8.47
CA ARG A 259 -1.57 -24.68 7.45
C ARG A 259 -2.18 -24.98 6.09
N PHE A 260 -3.19 -25.85 6.06
CA PHE A 260 -3.87 -26.21 4.82
C PHE A 260 -4.60 -25.02 4.20
N SER A 261 -5.38 -24.28 4.99
CA SER A 261 -6.07 -23.06 4.54
C SER A 261 -5.10 -22.01 4.00
N LEU A 262 -3.96 -21.81 4.67
CA LEU A 262 -2.91 -20.91 4.20
C LEU A 262 -2.30 -21.36 2.88
N ASN A 263 -2.00 -22.66 2.74
CA ASN A 263 -1.36 -23.20 1.55
C ASN A 263 -2.26 -23.11 0.32
N ILE A 264 -3.55 -23.46 0.45
CA ILE A 264 -4.50 -23.32 -0.66
C ILE A 264 -4.60 -21.87 -1.12
N VAL A 265 -4.74 -20.93 -0.18
CA VAL A 265 -4.86 -19.51 -0.53
C VAL A 265 -3.58 -18.97 -1.13
N THR A 266 -2.42 -19.40 -0.62
CA THR A 266 -1.10 -19.06 -1.18
C THR A 266 -0.98 -19.58 -2.61
N LEU A 267 -1.33 -20.85 -2.85
CA LEU A 267 -1.29 -21.47 -4.17
C LEU A 267 -2.22 -20.76 -5.16
N ALA A 268 -3.48 -20.53 -4.77
CA ALA A 268 -4.44 -19.81 -5.60
C ALA A 268 -3.97 -18.39 -5.94
N THR A 269 -3.42 -17.67 -4.96
CA THR A 269 -2.85 -16.33 -5.16
C THR A 269 -1.66 -16.37 -6.13
N PHE A 270 -0.79 -17.38 -5.99
CA PHE A 270 0.36 -17.56 -6.87
C PHE A 270 -0.06 -17.88 -8.31
N VAL A 271 -0.98 -18.82 -8.50
CA VAL A 271 -1.51 -19.19 -9.83
C VAL A 271 -2.17 -17.99 -10.50
N LEU A 272 -3.02 -17.24 -9.79
CA LEU A 272 -3.65 -16.03 -10.31
C LEU A 272 -2.61 -14.94 -10.63
N GLY A 273 -1.60 -14.75 -9.76
CA GLY A 273 -0.54 -13.78 -9.97
C GLY A 273 0.29 -14.11 -11.21
N MET A 274 0.64 -15.39 -11.41
CA MET A 274 1.33 -15.86 -12.61
C MET A 274 0.48 -15.71 -13.86
N PHE A 275 -0.81 -16.04 -13.78
CA PHE A 275 -1.74 -15.81 -14.89
C PHE A 275 -1.78 -14.33 -15.29
N PHE A 276 -1.93 -13.41 -14.33
CA PHE A 276 -1.91 -11.98 -14.61
C PHE A 276 -0.57 -11.48 -15.14
N TYR A 277 0.54 -11.98 -14.61
CA TYR A 277 1.86 -11.66 -15.11
C TYR A 277 2.03 -12.08 -16.58
N VAL A 278 1.73 -13.33 -16.93
CA VAL A 278 1.89 -13.84 -18.30
C VAL A 278 0.99 -13.08 -19.26
N THR A 279 -0.29 -12.89 -18.91
CA THR A 279 -1.27 -12.19 -19.77
C THR A 279 -0.96 -10.70 -19.98
N THR A 280 -0.26 -10.05 -19.06
CA THR A 280 0.11 -8.63 -19.19
C THR A 280 1.50 -8.42 -19.78
N THR A 281 2.36 -9.44 -19.81
CA THR A 281 3.74 -9.33 -20.30
C THR A 281 3.97 -10.00 -21.65
N ASN A 282 3.02 -10.82 -22.12
CA ASN A 282 3.11 -11.51 -23.40
C ASN A 282 1.88 -11.18 -24.26
N TYR A 283 2.12 -10.48 -25.36
CA TYR A 283 1.07 -10.03 -26.27
C TYR A 283 0.40 -11.18 -27.04
N ASP A 284 1.16 -12.23 -27.40
CA ASP A 284 0.61 -13.40 -28.10
C ASP A 284 -0.36 -14.17 -27.20
N VAL A 285 0.01 -14.37 -25.93
CA VAL A 285 -0.86 -15.01 -24.94
C VAL A 285 -2.10 -14.15 -24.66
N TYR A 286 -1.94 -12.83 -24.60
CA TYR A 286 -3.06 -11.91 -24.50
C TYR A 286 -4.03 -12.07 -25.67
N GLN A 287 -3.54 -12.03 -26.91
CA GLN A 287 -4.37 -12.18 -28.11
C GLN A 287 -5.08 -13.53 -28.17
N ALA A 288 -4.41 -14.62 -27.76
CA ALA A 288 -4.98 -15.96 -27.75
C ALA A 288 -6.15 -16.11 -26.76
N LEU A 289 -6.11 -15.39 -25.63
CA LEU A 289 -7.14 -15.47 -24.57
C LEU A 289 -8.24 -14.43 -24.72
N PHE A 290 -7.96 -13.29 -25.35
CA PHE A 290 -8.88 -12.16 -25.49
C PHE A 290 -8.96 -11.70 -26.95
N PRO A 291 -9.75 -12.39 -27.80
CA PRO A 291 -9.98 -11.97 -29.17
C PRO A 291 -10.73 -10.63 -29.23
N LYS A 292 -10.43 -9.84 -30.27
CA LYS A 292 -10.80 -8.41 -30.48
C LYS A 292 -12.27 -8.02 -30.29
N GLU A 293 -13.18 -8.98 -30.16
CA GLU A 293 -14.62 -8.74 -29.97
C GLU A 293 -14.97 -8.40 -28.50
N ASN A 294 -14.04 -8.53 -27.55
CA ASN A 294 -14.29 -8.41 -26.10
C ASN A 294 -13.62 -7.17 -25.44
N ALA A 295 -13.71 -6.00 -26.09
CA ALA A 295 -13.11 -4.69 -25.74
C ALA A 295 -13.22 -4.17 -24.30
N ILE A 296 -14.08 -4.74 -23.45
CA ILE A 296 -14.36 -4.23 -22.10
C ILE A 296 -13.38 -4.78 -21.05
N ALA A 297 -12.81 -5.98 -21.27
CA ALA A 297 -11.69 -6.49 -20.46
C ALA A 297 -10.33 -5.98 -20.97
N GLU A 298 -10.28 -5.60 -22.25
CA GLU A 298 -9.06 -5.30 -23.03
C GLU A 298 -8.27 -4.11 -22.48
N ASN A 299 -8.93 -3.01 -22.12
CA ASN A 299 -8.20 -1.77 -21.80
C ASN A 299 -7.14 -1.94 -20.69
N SER A 300 -7.46 -2.55 -19.55
CA SER A 300 -6.48 -2.59 -18.44
C SER A 300 -5.35 -3.59 -18.61
N ILE A 301 -5.50 -4.65 -19.40
CA ILE A 301 -4.41 -5.62 -19.66
C ILE A 301 -3.60 -5.11 -20.86
N LEU A 302 -4.28 -4.71 -21.94
CA LEU A 302 -3.66 -4.16 -23.14
C LEU A 302 -2.85 -2.90 -22.84
N PHE A 303 -3.35 -1.95 -22.04
CA PHE A 303 -2.58 -0.76 -21.65
C PHE A 303 -1.30 -1.12 -20.89
N ARG A 304 -1.29 -2.24 -20.14
CA ARG A 304 -0.09 -2.70 -19.43
C ARG A 304 0.88 -3.33 -20.40
N THR A 305 0.42 -4.19 -21.30
CA THR A 305 1.26 -4.79 -22.34
C THR A 305 1.89 -3.71 -23.22
N MET A 306 1.09 -2.78 -23.75
CA MET A 306 1.58 -1.63 -24.52
C MET A 306 2.56 -0.77 -23.73
N GLY A 307 2.28 -0.50 -22.45
CA GLY A 307 3.20 0.27 -21.59
C GLY A 307 4.55 -0.44 -21.40
N ILE A 308 4.55 -1.77 -21.26
CA ILE A 308 5.78 -2.58 -21.17
C ILE A 308 6.56 -2.53 -22.48
N ASP A 309 5.87 -2.67 -23.61
CA ASP A 309 6.50 -2.61 -24.93
C ASP A 309 7.08 -1.23 -25.22
N SER A 310 6.37 -0.15 -24.86
CA SER A 310 6.89 1.21 -24.94
C SER A 310 8.14 1.42 -24.09
N VAL A 311 8.21 0.84 -22.88
CA VAL A 311 9.42 0.92 -22.05
C VAL A 311 10.58 0.22 -22.73
N LYS A 312 10.35 -0.96 -23.31
CA LYS A 312 11.40 -1.76 -23.97
C LYS A 312 11.84 -1.17 -25.31
N ALA A 313 10.94 -0.48 -26.01
CA ALA A 313 11.22 0.17 -27.28
C ALA A 313 11.90 1.55 -27.12
N ALA A 314 11.94 2.10 -25.90
CA ALA A 314 12.61 3.36 -25.64
C ALA A 314 14.10 3.26 -26.02
N PRO A 315 14.67 4.23 -26.76
CA PRO A 315 16.07 4.21 -27.17
C PRO A 315 17.06 4.07 -26.00
N GLU A 316 16.66 4.58 -24.85
CA GLU A 316 17.45 4.56 -23.62
C GLU A 316 17.30 3.24 -22.85
N TYR A 317 16.45 2.31 -23.25
CA TYR A 317 16.22 1.09 -22.48
C TYR A 317 17.43 0.14 -22.49
N SER A 318 17.84 -0.28 -21.29
CA SER A 318 18.74 -1.41 -21.07
C SER A 318 18.01 -2.51 -20.32
N SER A 319 18.19 -3.77 -20.72
CA SER A 319 17.61 -4.90 -20.00
C SER A 319 18.07 -4.98 -18.53
N TYR A 320 19.25 -4.45 -18.20
CA TYR A 320 19.79 -4.51 -16.84
C TYR A 320 19.27 -3.38 -15.95
N ILE A 321 19.43 -2.13 -16.40
CA ILE A 321 19.15 -0.92 -15.60
C ILE A 321 17.85 -0.18 -15.99
N GLY A 322 17.12 -0.69 -16.98
CA GLY A 322 15.91 -0.06 -17.50
C GLY A 322 16.22 1.13 -18.39
N ALA A 323 15.25 2.04 -18.53
CA ALA A 323 15.46 3.34 -19.17
C ALA A 323 16.41 4.23 -18.35
N GLY A 324 16.43 4.02 -17.02
CA GLY A 324 17.21 4.79 -16.05
C GLY A 324 16.30 5.38 -14.97
N TYR A 325 16.89 5.73 -13.84
CA TYR A 325 16.14 6.23 -12.69
C TYR A 325 15.45 7.56 -13.04
N ALA A 326 14.13 7.61 -12.87
CA ALA A 326 13.30 8.81 -13.07
C ALA A 326 13.30 9.36 -14.51
N VAL A 327 13.62 8.51 -15.49
CA VAL A 327 13.49 8.87 -16.92
C VAL A 327 12.01 8.96 -17.32
N ASN A 328 11.20 8.01 -16.87
CA ASN A 328 9.75 7.98 -17.08
C ASN A 328 8.98 8.40 -15.82
N GLY A 329 7.76 8.87 -16.02
CA GLY A 329 6.92 9.40 -14.94
C GLY A 329 7.31 10.81 -14.49
N ASN A 330 6.41 11.45 -13.74
CA ASN A 330 6.45 12.82 -13.19
C ASN A 330 6.16 13.97 -14.16
N ALA A 331 4.86 14.14 -14.43
CA ALA A 331 4.30 15.35 -15.03
C ALA A 331 4.51 16.65 -14.24
N VAL A 332 5.09 16.55 -13.04
CA VAL A 332 5.28 17.65 -12.09
C VAL A 332 6.50 18.52 -12.44
N VAL A 333 7.44 18.01 -13.25
CA VAL A 333 8.72 18.72 -13.54
C VAL A 333 8.61 19.68 -14.74
N GLY A 334 7.42 19.88 -15.32
CA GLY A 334 7.15 21.00 -16.23
C GLY A 334 7.67 20.90 -17.67
N ASP A 335 8.36 19.82 -18.04
CA ASP A 335 8.77 19.58 -19.43
C ASP A 335 7.72 18.79 -20.23
N ASP A 336 7.86 18.82 -21.57
CA ASP A 336 7.04 18.11 -22.55
C ASP A 336 6.89 16.60 -22.19
N ASN A 337 5.81 16.27 -21.48
CA ASN A 337 5.52 14.92 -20.99
C ASN A 337 4.78 14.07 -22.04
N SER A 338 4.68 14.54 -23.28
CA SER A 338 4.00 13.87 -24.39
C SER A 338 4.51 12.45 -24.62
N ASN A 339 5.80 12.20 -24.36
CA ASN A 339 6.46 10.90 -24.55
C ASN A 339 6.67 10.11 -23.25
N SER A 340 6.16 10.58 -22.10
CA SER A 340 6.40 9.90 -20.81
C SER A 340 5.48 8.68 -20.61
N ILE A 341 6.05 7.57 -20.14
CA ILE A 341 5.29 6.34 -19.89
C ILE A 341 4.70 6.36 -18.47
N PRO A 342 3.39 6.09 -18.28
CA PRO A 342 2.78 6.05 -16.96
C PRO A 342 3.29 4.84 -16.14
N LEU A 343 3.72 5.09 -14.91
CA LEU A 343 4.30 4.08 -14.01
C LEU A 343 3.31 3.51 -12.99
N ASP A 344 2.04 3.41 -13.37
CA ASP A 344 0.94 3.08 -12.45
C ASP A 344 0.93 1.61 -12.00
N SER A 345 1.79 0.73 -12.54
CA SER A 345 1.99 -0.65 -12.05
C SER A 345 3.37 -0.82 -11.46
N MET A 346 3.46 -1.63 -10.40
CA MET A 346 4.73 -1.94 -9.74
C MET A 346 5.73 -2.57 -10.73
N TYR A 347 5.28 -3.43 -11.64
CA TYR A 347 6.11 -4.05 -12.67
C TYR A 347 6.66 -3.03 -13.67
N ILE A 348 5.82 -2.16 -14.26
CA ILE A 348 6.29 -1.14 -15.22
C ILE A 348 7.22 -0.15 -14.52
N TYR A 349 6.89 0.23 -13.28
CA TYR A 349 7.74 1.09 -12.45
C TYR A 349 9.14 0.49 -12.26
N MET A 350 9.22 -0.77 -11.84
CA MET A 350 10.49 -1.45 -11.65
C MET A 350 11.24 -1.66 -12.97
N LEU A 351 10.54 -2.11 -14.02
CA LEU A 351 11.14 -2.34 -15.34
C LEU A 351 11.74 -1.05 -15.92
N SER A 352 11.01 0.06 -15.81
CA SER A 352 11.43 1.35 -16.35
C SER A 352 12.62 1.92 -15.58
N ASN A 353 12.53 1.97 -14.25
CA ASN A 353 13.51 2.68 -13.42
C ASN A 353 14.72 1.82 -13.03
N TYR A 354 14.55 0.50 -13.00
CA TYR A 354 15.53 -0.42 -12.45
C TYR A 354 15.82 -1.63 -13.34
N GLY A 355 15.16 -1.77 -14.49
CA GLY A 355 15.33 -2.89 -15.40
C GLY A 355 14.99 -4.25 -14.79
N ASN A 356 15.48 -5.32 -15.41
CA ASN A 356 15.25 -6.69 -14.93
C ASN A 356 15.97 -6.96 -13.61
N VAL A 357 17.10 -6.29 -13.34
CA VAL A 357 17.82 -6.44 -12.06
C VAL A 357 16.95 -5.95 -10.90
N GLY A 358 16.27 -4.81 -11.06
CA GLY A 358 15.32 -4.32 -10.07
C GLY A 358 14.15 -5.26 -9.83
N ILE A 359 13.57 -5.81 -10.90
CA ILE A 359 12.47 -6.79 -10.79
C ILE A 359 12.92 -8.03 -10.02
N ILE A 360 14.07 -8.61 -10.39
CA ILE A 360 14.62 -9.80 -9.73
C ILE A 360 14.90 -9.50 -8.26
N PHE A 361 15.50 -8.35 -7.96
CA PHE A 361 15.76 -7.93 -6.59
C PHE A 361 14.47 -7.81 -5.76
N LEU A 362 13.43 -7.15 -6.31
CA LEU A 362 12.13 -7.04 -5.67
C LEU A 362 11.52 -8.41 -5.39
N VAL A 363 11.55 -9.33 -6.36
CA VAL A 363 11.02 -10.69 -6.20
C VAL A 363 11.77 -11.44 -5.09
N ILE A 364 13.11 -11.41 -5.09
CA ILE A 364 13.93 -12.05 -4.05
C ILE A 364 13.58 -11.50 -2.67
N VAL A 365 13.58 -10.17 -2.51
CA VAL A 365 13.28 -9.51 -1.23
C VAL A 365 11.85 -9.84 -0.77
N ALA A 366 10.87 -9.77 -1.68
CA ALA A 366 9.48 -10.12 -1.38
C ALA A 366 9.35 -11.57 -0.94
N THR A 367 9.99 -12.52 -1.64
CA THR A 367 9.97 -13.95 -1.27
C THR A 367 10.60 -14.19 0.10
N ILE A 368 11.73 -13.55 0.41
CA ILE A 368 12.38 -13.66 1.73
C ILE A 368 11.44 -13.14 2.82
N ILE A 369 10.87 -11.94 2.64
CA ILE A 369 9.94 -11.35 3.62
C ILE A 369 8.71 -12.25 3.80
N LEU A 370 8.08 -12.69 2.71
CA LEU A 370 6.91 -13.57 2.75
C LEU A 370 7.22 -14.92 3.42
N GLY A 371 8.39 -15.49 3.17
CA GLY A 371 8.85 -16.71 3.85
C GLY A 371 9.00 -16.53 5.36
N ILE A 372 9.61 -15.41 5.80
CA ILE A 372 9.74 -15.07 7.23
C ILE A 372 8.34 -14.89 7.85
N LEU A 373 7.44 -14.18 7.17
CA LEU A 373 6.07 -13.95 7.63
C LEU A 373 5.30 -15.27 7.77
N TYR A 374 5.37 -16.13 6.76
CA TYR A 374 4.72 -17.44 6.76
C TYR A 374 5.18 -18.30 7.94
N GLN A 375 6.49 -18.39 8.17
CA GLN A 375 7.06 -19.12 9.31
C GLN A 375 6.60 -18.54 10.65
N LYS A 376 6.55 -17.21 10.77
CA LYS A 376 6.05 -16.55 11.98
C LYS A 376 4.57 -16.85 12.23
N VAL A 377 3.76 -16.92 11.17
CA VAL A 377 2.33 -17.27 11.24
C VAL A 377 2.14 -18.72 11.68
N ILE A 378 2.86 -19.68 11.09
CA ILE A 378 2.79 -21.09 11.50
C ILE A 378 3.14 -21.26 12.98
N ARG A 379 4.11 -20.50 13.48
CA ARG A 379 4.49 -20.51 14.91
C ARG A 379 3.49 -19.78 15.81
N GLY A 380 2.27 -19.49 15.35
CA GLY A 380 1.22 -18.78 16.11
C GLY A 380 1.25 -17.25 15.99
N GLY A 381 1.79 -16.73 14.90
CA GLY A 381 1.74 -15.29 14.57
C GLY A 381 0.39 -14.88 14.01
N TYR A 382 0.17 -13.58 13.87
CA TYR A 382 -1.07 -13.07 13.29
C TYR A 382 -1.13 -13.36 11.78
N VAL A 383 -2.11 -14.18 11.39
CA VAL A 383 -2.24 -14.72 10.03
C VAL A 383 -2.46 -13.62 8.99
N GLY A 384 -3.17 -12.56 9.39
CA GLY A 384 -3.54 -11.47 8.49
C GLY A 384 -2.35 -10.78 7.84
N VAL A 385 -1.23 -10.62 8.55
CA VAL A 385 -0.03 -9.97 8.00
C VAL A 385 0.53 -10.72 6.81
N TYR A 386 0.72 -12.04 6.92
CA TYR A 386 1.20 -12.84 5.78
C TYR A 386 0.23 -12.78 4.59
N LEU A 387 -1.06 -12.98 4.86
CA LEU A 387 -2.08 -12.98 3.79
C LEU A 387 -2.20 -11.64 3.09
N TYR A 388 -2.13 -10.53 3.83
CA TYR A 388 -2.15 -9.20 3.24
C TYR A 388 -0.99 -9.02 2.26
N TRP A 389 0.24 -9.29 2.68
CA TRP A 389 1.42 -9.10 1.84
C TRP A 389 1.44 -10.05 0.65
N MET A 390 1.11 -11.34 0.86
CA MET A 390 1.05 -12.33 -0.22
C MET A 390 0.01 -11.92 -1.28
N ILE A 391 -1.21 -11.60 -0.85
CA ILE A 391 -2.29 -11.24 -1.77
C ILE A 391 -2.02 -9.89 -2.43
N SER A 392 -1.64 -8.87 -1.64
CA SER A 392 -1.46 -7.51 -2.15
C SER A 392 -0.29 -7.40 -3.12
N LEU A 393 0.87 -7.99 -2.82
CA LEU A 393 2.04 -7.90 -3.70
C LEU A 393 1.77 -8.56 -5.05
N LEU A 394 1.23 -9.79 -5.06
CA LEU A 394 0.99 -10.52 -6.31
C LEU A 394 -0.14 -9.90 -7.14
N MET A 395 -1.25 -9.49 -6.52
CA MET A 395 -2.39 -8.95 -7.27
C MET A 395 -2.12 -7.53 -7.79
N ASN A 396 -1.33 -6.72 -7.08
CA ASN A 396 -0.99 -5.39 -7.55
C ASN A 396 0.20 -5.37 -8.51
N PHE A 397 1.06 -6.40 -8.52
CA PHE A 397 2.34 -6.38 -9.26
C PHE A 397 2.25 -5.78 -10.66
N VAL A 398 1.30 -6.24 -11.48
CA VAL A 398 1.14 -5.77 -12.86
C VAL A 398 0.02 -4.74 -13.05
N TYR A 399 -0.82 -4.52 -12.04
CA TYR A 399 -2.01 -3.67 -12.17
C TYR A 399 -1.93 -2.32 -11.47
N ASN A 400 -1.26 -2.24 -10.31
CA ASN A 400 -1.21 -1.04 -9.49
C ASN A 400 0.19 -0.85 -8.89
N ASN A 401 0.49 0.35 -8.42
CA ASN A 401 1.74 0.65 -7.74
C ASN A 401 1.51 1.23 -6.33
N PRO A 402 1.20 0.38 -5.33
CA PRO A 402 1.02 0.82 -3.95
C PRO A 402 2.25 1.49 -3.32
N LEU A 403 3.45 1.31 -3.89
CA LEU A 403 4.69 1.93 -3.41
C LEU A 403 4.70 3.44 -3.67
N THR A 404 4.09 3.88 -4.77
CA THR A 404 4.03 5.29 -5.18
C THR A 404 2.62 5.89 -5.01
N ASN A 405 1.59 5.05 -4.96
CA ASN A 405 0.21 5.46 -4.75
C ASN A 405 -0.05 5.75 -3.26
N TYR A 406 0.19 6.98 -2.84
CA TYR A 406 -0.11 7.43 -1.48
C TYR A 406 -1.63 7.30 -1.17
N PRO A 407 -2.03 6.87 0.04
CA PRO A 407 -1.21 6.45 1.18
C PRO A 407 -0.76 4.97 1.18
N GLY A 408 -1.14 4.19 0.16
CA GLY A 408 -0.65 2.85 -0.16
C GLY A 408 -0.17 2.00 1.02
N TYR A 409 1.08 1.55 0.94
CA TYR A 409 1.70 0.64 1.91
C TYR A 409 2.14 1.26 3.24
N LEU A 410 1.97 2.57 3.48
CA LEU A 410 2.54 3.26 4.64
C LEU A 410 2.14 2.62 6.00
N PHE A 411 0.86 2.69 6.34
CA PHE A 411 0.35 2.11 7.59
C PHE A 411 0.36 0.57 7.61
N PRO A 412 0.10 -0.14 6.50
CA PRO A 412 0.31 -1.58 6.45
C PRO A 412 1.73 -2.03 6.86
N ILE A 413 2.78 -1.31 6.44
CA ILE A 413 4.17 -1.58 6.85
C ILE A 413 4.35 -1.33 8.35
N ILE A 414 3.96 -0.15 8.83
CA ILE A 414 4.11 0.25 10.24
C ILE A 414 3.41 -0.76 11.17
N LEU A 415 2.15 -1.10 10.87
CA LEU A 415 1.35 -2.04 11.66
C LEU A 415 1.90 -3.46 11.57
N THR A 416 2.40 -3.88 10.41
CA THR A 416 3.08 -5.16 10.27
C THR A 416 4.29 -5.24 11.20
N ILE A 417 5.19 -4.25 11.16
CA ILE A 417 6.38 -4.23 12.01
C ILE A 417 6.00 -4.25 13.50
N LEU A 418 5.02 -3.43 13.90
CA LEU A 418 4.52 -3.42 15.28
C LEU A 418 3.99 -4.79 15.71
N ILE A 419 3.12 -5.42 14.90
CA ILE A 419 2.56 -6.75 15.18
C ILE A 419 3.68 -7.79 15.32
N LEU A 420 4.66 -7.78 14.42
CA LEU A 420 5.79 -8.70 14.45
C LEU A 420 6.70 -8.49 15.66
N SER A 421 6.83 -7.25 16.13
CA SER A 421 7.70 -6.87 17.24
C SER A 421 7.17 -7.30 18.61
N LEU A 422 5.86 -7.57 18.72
CA LEU A 422 5.19 -7.91 19.99
C LEU A 422 5.26 -9.40 20.35
N LYS A 423 5.70 -10.24 19.42
CA LYS A 423 5.83 -11.68 19.61
C LYS A 423 7.21 -12.01 20.19
N THR A 424 7.22 -12.62 21.36
CA THR A 424 8.44 -13.05 22.07
C THR A 424 9.16 -14.15 21.30
N THR A 425 10.45 -13.94 21.08
CA THR A 425 11.47 -14.98 21.12
C THR A 425 11.63 -15.39 22.60
N SER A 426 10.96 -16.48 22.98
CA SER A 426 11.01 -17.24 24.27
C SER A 426 9.60 -17.86 24.44
N GLU A 427 9.32 -19.17 24.50
CA GLU A 427 10.09 -20.37 24.88
C GLU A 427 11.01 -20.13 26.08
N ARG A 428 10.45 -20.45 27.26
CA ARG A 428 10.95 -20.25 28.65
C ARG A 428 10.38 -19.01 29.34
N GLU A 429 9.07 -19.02 29.62
CA GLU A 429 8.53 -18.50 30.89
C GLU A 429 7.08 -19.02 31.05
N PRO A 430 6.85 -20.03 31.92
CA PRO A 430 5.53 -20.60 32.14
C PRO A 430 4.78 -19.76 33.17
N THR A 431 4.48 -18.49 32.91
CA THR A 431 3.49 -17.73 33.68
C THR A 431 3.18 -16.38 33.04
N ARG A 432 1.97 -16.27 32.47
CA ARG A 432 1.13 -15.07 32.19
C ARG A 432 0.44 -15.18 30.83
N SER A 433 -0.60 -16.01 30.81
CA SER A 433 -1.52 -16.28 29.71
C SER A 433 -2.56 -15.17 29.44
N HIS A 434 -2.55 -14.03 30.14
CA HIS A 434 -3.60 -13.02 29.99
C HIS A 434 -3.39 -11.99 28.86
N VAL A 435 -2.15 -11.74 28.42
CA VAL A 435 -1.88 -10.69 27.40
C VAL A 435 -1.89 -11.23 25.97
N LEU A 436 -1.46 -12.48 25.77
CA LEU A 436 -1.56 -13.17 24.46
C LEU A 436 -3.02 -13.45 24.05
N ASN A 437 -3.96 -13.46 25.00
CA ASN A 437 -5.40 -13.54 24.69
C ASN A 437 -5.97 -12.23 24.09
N LYS A 438 -5.30 -11.08 24.25
CA LYS A 438 -5.70 -9.82 23.58
C LYS A 438 -5.25 -9.75 22.11
N ILE A 439 -4.20 -10.49 21.74
CA ILE A 439 -3.63 -10.55 20.37
C ILE A 439 -3.91 -11.92 19.71
N LYS A 440 -4.71 -12.81 20.32
CA LYS A 440 -5.19 -14.02 19.66
C LYS A 440 -6.54 -13.74 19.02
N PRO A 441 -6.58 -13.32 17.74
CA PRO A 441 -7.83 -13.28 17.03
C PRO A 441 -8.44 -14.68 16.96
N ARG A 442 -9.62 -14.83 17.52
CA ARG A 442 -10.43 -16.05 17.37
C ARG A 442 -10.94 -16.08 15.93
N TYR A 443 -10.36 -16.91 15.07
CA TYR A 443 -10.81 -17.13 13.68
C TYR A 443 -11.99 -18.10 13.57
N ARG A 444 -12.73 -18.33 14.68
CA ARG A 444 -13.96 -19.12 14.68
C ARG A 444 -15.17 -18.20 14.54
#